data_AF-Q3AT03-F1
#
_entry.id   AF-Q3AT03-F1
#
_cell.length_a   1.000
_cell.length_b   1.000
_cell.length_c   1.000
_cell.angle_alpha   90.00
_cell.angle_beta   90.00
_cell.angle_gamma   90.00
#
_symmetry.space_group_name_H-M   'P 1'
#
loop_
_entity.id
_entity.type
_entity.pdbx_description
1 polymer ?
#
loop_
_entity_poly.entity_id
_entity_poly.type
_entity_poly.pdbx_seq_one_letter_code
_entity_poly.pdbx_strand_id
1 'polypeptide(L)'
;MENFEKIKKILTSNFEIELFEAALASLNDKSNRLRFNNFAYSIRELSRHFLYSLSPELNIKNCRWYKTETNDDKPTRAQRVRYAIQGGISDELLEDWSFDILGLADTIKSVVSSINSLNKYTHINPEVFDLKDEEVKEKSILVLETFSKFVETIKEYREELKKFLDGHIENHMINSVISNFFKNVDCLAPHHSLEYCEVSDYHISEINDKKIVVNVTGDLHVVLQYGSSSDRREGDGLDLNENFPFETKIRYEISEDFPSDNHEVDDYDVDTSKWYE
;
A
#
# COMPACT_ATOMS: atom_id res chain seq x y z
N MET A 1 -21.78 -11.13 12.92
CA MET A 1 -21.15 -10.06 13.75
C MET A 1 -19.67 -9.98 13.47
N GLU A 2 -18.93 -11.10 13.55
CA GLU A 2 -17.48 -11.13 13.25
C GLU A 2 -17.12 -10.63 11.83
N ASN A 3 -17.88 -11.00 10.81
CA ASN A 3 -17.65 -10.52 9.43
C ASN A 3 -17.86 -9.01 9.24
N PHE A 4 -18.69 -8.35 10.06
CA PHE A 4 -18.97 -6.91 9.91
C PHE A 4 -17.81 -6.05 10.39
N GLU A 5 -17.24 -6.39 11.54
CA GLU A 5 -16.07 -5.71 12.08
C GLU A 5 -14.83 -5.93 11.20
N LYS A 6 -14.69 -7.12 10.61
CA LYS A 6 -13.62 -7.41 9.64
C LYS A 6 -13.72 -6.51 8.42
N ILE A 7 -14.92 -6.35 7.85
CA ILE A 7 -15.13 -5.48 6.68
C ILE A 7 -14.88 -4.02 7.04
N LYS A 8 -15.38 -3.51 8.18
CA LYS A 8 -15.12 -2.13 8.58
C LYS A 8 -13.64 -1.78 8.68
N LYS A 9 -12.80 -2.71 9.15
CA LYS A 9 -11.33 -2.55 9.20
C LYS A 9 -10.66 -2.55 7.83
N ILE A 10 -11.33 -3.06 6.81
CA ILE A 10 -10.83 -3.13 5.45
C ILE A 10 -11.09 -1.82 4.69
N LEU A 11 -12.21 -1.16 4.98
CA LEU A 11 -12.63 0.07 4.31
C LEU A 11 -11.76 1.25 4.78
N THR A 12 -11.38 2.09 3.83
CA THR A 12 -10.37 3.14 4.05
C THR A 12 -10.94 4.55 3.96
N SER A 13 -12.13 4.70 3.37
CA SER A 13 -12.80 6.00 3.26
C SER A 13 -14.10 6.08 4.06
N ASN A 14 -14.44 7.28 4.53
CA ASN A 14 -15.71 7.54 5.21
C ASN A 14 -16.90 7.15 4.32
N PHE A 15 -16.82 7.42 3.02
CA PHE A 15 -17.88 7.03 2.07
C PHE A 15 -18.09 5.52 2.02
N GLU A 16 -17.01 4.73 1.96
CA GLU A 16 -17.11 3.26 1.96
C GLU A 16 -17.78 2.76 3.25
N ILE A 17 -17.39 3.32 4.41
CA ILE A 17 -17.94 2.97 5.73
C ILE A 17 -19.44 3.31 5.78
N GLU A 18 -19.82 4.54 5.39
CA GLU A 18 -21.21 4.99 5.36
C GLU A 18 -22.07 4.15 4.40
N LEU A 19 -21.55 3.82 3.21
CA LEU A 19 -22.23 2.96 2.25
C LEU A 19 -22.47 1.56 2.82
N PHE A 20 -21.48 1.00 3.51
CA PHE A 20 -21.62 -0.31 4.17
C PHE A 20 -22.67 -0.27 5.28
N GLU A 21 -22.67 0.76 6.13
CA GLU A 21 -23.67 0.92 7.18
C GLU A 21 -25.08 1.10 6.62
N ALA A 22 -25.23 1.89 5.56
CA ALA A 22 -26.50 2.04 4.85
C ALA A 22 -26.97 0.71 4.23
N ALA A 23 -26.07 -0.10 3.68
CA ALA A 23 -26.38 -1.44 3.18
C ALA A 23 -26.95 -2.34 4.30
N LEU A 24 -26.33 -2.32 5.47
CA LEU A 24 -26.78 -3.08 6.64
C LEU A 24 -28.13 -2.58 7.16
N ALA A 25 -28.35 -1.27 7.19
CA ALA A 25 -29.65 -0.70 7.54
C ALA A 25 -30.74 -1.18 6.59
N SER A 26 -30.48 -1.18 5.27
CA SER A 26 -31.41 -1.71 4.28
C SER A 26 -31.66 -3.21 4.46
N LEU A 27 -30.65 -4.01 4.83
CA LEU A 27 -30.79 -5.44 5.08
C LEU A 27 -31.68 -5.74 6.30
N ASN A 28 -31.59 -4.89 7.33
CA ASN A 28 -32.33 -5.05 8.59
C ASN A 28 -33.78 -4.56 8.51
N ASP A 29 -34.16 -3.81 7.48
CA ASP A 29 -35.54 -3.38 7.25
C ASP A 29 -36.42 -4.55 6.80
N LYS A 30 -37.03 -5.24 7.78
CA LYS A 30 -37.93 -6.38 7.54
C LYS A 30 -39.24 -5.99 6.83
N SER A 31 -39.58 -4.70 6.75
CA SER A 31 -40.76 -4.25 6.03
C SER A 31 -40.53 -4.17 4.51
N ASN A 32 -39.27 -4.10 4.10
CA ASN A 32 -38.87 -3.96 2.71
C ASN A 32 -38.62 -5.32 2.04
N ARG A 33 -39.49 -5.67 1.10
CA ARG A 33 -39.38 -6.90 0.27
C ARG A 33 -38.10 -6.98 -0.57
N LEU A 34 -37.45 -5.84 -0.79
CA LEU A 34 -36.20 -5.71 -1.55
C LEU A 34 -34.96 -5.59 -0.65
N ARG A 35 -35.08 -5.75 0.67
CA ARG A 35 -33.95 -5.57 1.62
C ARG A 35 -32.69 -6.33 1.21
N PHE A 36 -32.84 -7.56 0.70
CA PHE A 36 -31.71 -8.36 0.22
C PHE A 36 -31.13 -7.82 -1.10
N ASN A 37 -31.97 -7.48 -2.09
CA ASN A 37 -31.51 -6.94 -3.36
C ASN A 37 -30.79 -5.60 -3.17
N ASN A 38 -31.34 -4.72 -2.35
CA ASN A 38 -30.74 -3.43 -2.00
C ASN A 38 -29.39 -3.62 -1.29
N PHE A 39 -29.33 -4.55 -0.34
CA PHE A 39 -28.08 -4.92 0.32
C PHE A 39 -27.04 -5.45 -0.69
N ALA A 40 -27.39 -6.43 -1.50
CA ALA A 40 -26.49 -7.02 -2.48
C ALA A 40 -26.00 -6.00 -3.52
N TYR A 41 -26.90 -5.11 -3.97
CA TYR A 41 -26.54 -4.00 -4.85
C TYR A 41 -25.55 -3.05 -4.18
N SER A 42 -25.80 -2.68 -2.92
CA SER A 42 -24.93 -1.78 -2.16
C SER A 42 -23.54 -2.39 -1.93
N ILE A 43 -23.45 -3.69 -1.63
CA ILE A 43 -22.16 -4.39 -1.50
C ILE A 43 -21.42 -4.45 -2.84
N ARG A 44 -22.13 -4.69 -3.94
CA ARG A 44 -21.52 -4.64 -5.28
C ARG A 44 -20.94 -3.26 -5.60
N GLU A 45 -21.66 -2.19 -5.28
CA GLU A 45 -21.16 -0.83 -5.45
C GLU A 45 -19.99 -0.53 -4.50
N LEU A 46 -20.04 -1.02 -3.27
CA LEU A 46 -18.91 -0.96 -2.32
C LEU A 46 -17.67 -1.63 -2.90
N SER A 47 -17.79 -2.83 -3.50
CA SER A 47 -16.66 -3.50 -4.18
C SER A 47 -16.07 -2.66 -5.29
N ARG A 48 -16.91 -1.94 -6.05
CA ARG A 48 -16.46 -1.06 -7.12
C ARG A 48 -15.68 0.13 -6.56
N HIS A 49 -16.22 0.79 -5.53
CA HIS A 49 -15.57 1.94 -4.89
C HIS A 49 -14.25 1.56 -4.22
N PHE A 50 -14.24 0.45 -3.48
CA PHE A 50 -13.03 -0.09 -2.86
C PHE A 50 -11.96 -0.43 -3.90
N LEU A 51 -12.32 -1.06 -5.01
CA LEU A 51 -11.34 -1.34 -6.06
C LEU A 51 -10.84 -0.04 -6.71
N TYR A 52 -11.68 0.98 -6.83
CA TYR A 52 -11.29 2.28 -7.41
C TYR A 52 -10.35 3.05 -6.49
N SER A 53 -10.51 2.96 -5.17
CA SER A 53 -9.58 3.58 -4.21
C SER A 53 -8.20 2.92 -4.25
N LEU A 54 -8.12 1.61 -4.46
CA LEU A 54 -6.86 0.89 -4.65
C LEU A 54 -6.21 1.11 -6.03
N SER A 55 -6.99 1.49 -7.03
CA SER A 55 -6.54 1.56 -8.42
C SER A 55 -7.04 2.83 -9.13
N PRO A 56 -6.51 4.01 -8.75
CA PRO A 56 -6.88 5.27 -9.40
C PRO A 56 -6.68 5.20 -10.91
N GLU A 57 -7.65 5.70 -11.66
CA GLU A 57 -7.64 5.60 -13.13
C GLU A 57 -6.40 6.23 -13.76
N LEU A 58 -5.97 7.40 -13.26
CA LEU A 58 -4.81 8.10 -13.75
C LEU A 58 -3.53 7.25 -13.61
N ASN A 59 -3.35 6.61 -12.46
CA ASN A 59 -2.17 5.79 -12.21
C ASN A 59 -2.16 4.57 -13.14
N ILE A 60 -3.29 3.88 -13.30
CA ILE A 60 -3.36 2.74 -14.24
C ILE A 60 -2.98 3.19 -15.66
N LYS A 61 -3.50 4.34 -16.11
CA LYS A 61 -3.19 4.88 -17.45
C LYS A 61 -1.72 5.25 -17.65
N ASN A 62 -1.00 5.54 -16.56
CA ASN A 62 0.42 5.85 -16.60
C ASN A 62 1.31 4.58 -16.59
N CYS A 63 0.75 3.40 -16.29
CA CYS A 63 1.51 2.16 -16.27
C CYS A 63 1.99 1.77 -17.67
N ARG A 64 3.25 1.30 -17.77
CA ARG A 64 3.83 0.82 -19.05
C ARG A 64 3.05 -0.35 -19.65
N TRP A 65 2.46 -1.20 -18.81
CA TRP A 65 1.70 -2.37 -19.21
C TRP A 65 0.25 -2.06 -19.62
N TYR A 66 -0.25 -0.83 -19.39
CA TYR A 66 -1.64 -0.50 -19.67
C TYR A 66 -1.92 -0.41 -21.17
N LYS A 67 -3.08 -0.97 -21.57
CA LYS A 67 -3.60 -0.89 -22.92
C LYS A 67 -5.10 -0.60 -22.87
N THR A 68 -5.57 0.30 -23.71
CA THR A 68 -7.00 0.58 -23.83
C THR A 68 -7.71 -0.62 -24.46
N GLU A 69 -8.60 -1.25 -23.69
CA GLU A 69 -9.40 -2.42 -24.11
C GLU A 69 -10.88 -2.08 -24.33
N THR A 70 -11.33 -0.89 -23.89
CA THR A 70 -12.72 -0.46 -23.97
C THR A 70 -12.88 0.79 -24.82
N ASN A 71 -14.07 0.94 -25.43
CA ASN A 71 -14.37 2.10 -26.29
C ASN A 71 -14.45 3.42 -25.51
N ASP A 72 -14.64 3.37 -24.20
CA ASP A 72 -14.74 4.54 -23.31
C ASP A 72 -13.41 4.90 -22.65
N ASP A 73 -12.30 4.27 -23.07
CA ASP A 73 -10.94 4.49 -22.56
C ASP A 73 -10.81 4.28 -21.04
N LYS A 74 -11.69 3.46 -20.43
CA LYS A 74 -11.64 3.19 -18.99
C LYS A 74 -10.92 1.88 -18.70
N PRO A 75 -10.09 1.83 -17.63
CA PRO A 75 -9.48 0.59 -17.20
C PRO A 75 -10.52 -0.48 -16.87
N THR A 76 -10.30 -1.69 -17.38
CA THR A 76 -11.17 -2.84 -17.12
C THR A 76 -11.06 -3.27 -15.65
N ARG A 77 -12.02 -4.09 -15.18
CA ARG A 77 -11.94 -4.69 -13.84
C ARG A 77 -10.65 -5.50 -13.64
N ALA A 78 -10.23 -6.23 -14.66
CA ALA A 78 -8.99 -7.01 -14.61
C ALA A 78 -7.76 -6.11 -14.47
N GLN A 79 -7.69 -5.01 -15.24
CA GLN A 79 -6.59 -4.04 -15.15
C GLN A 79 -6.55 -3.33 -13.78
N ARG A 80 -7.73 -3.05 -13.19
CA ARG A 80 -7.83 -2.49 -11.84
C ARG A 80 -7.32 -3.45 -10.76
N VAL A 81 -7.73 -4.72 -10.84
CA VAL A 81 -7.23 -5.76 -9.94
C VAL A 81 -5.72 -5.95 -10.10
N ARG A 82 -5.25 -5.98 -11.35
CA ARG A 82 -3.82 -6.05 -11.68
C ARG A 82 -3.04 -4.93 -11.00
N TYR A 83 -3.45 -3.67 -11.19
CA TYR A 83 -2.81 -2.53 -10.53
C TYR A 83 -2.87 -2.60 -9.00
N ALA A 84 -4.01 -2.99 -8.44
CA ALA A 84 -4.17 -3.13 -6.99
C ALA A 84 -3.17 -4.14 -6.39
N ILE A 85 -2.74 -5.15 -7.16
CA ILE A 85 -1.73 -6.12 -6.74
C ILE A 85 -0.32 -5.62 -7.08
N GLN A 86 -0.01 -5.42 -8.37
CA GLN A 86 1.36 -5.21 -8.87
C GLN A 86 1.76 -3.75 -9.15
N GLY A 87 0.84 -2.79 -9.00
CA GLY A 87 1.08 -1.39 -9.37
C GLY A 87 1.54 -1.24 -10.82
N GLY A 88 2.57 -0.45 -11.05
CA GLY A 88 3.16 -0.16 -12.36
C GLY A 88 4.09 -1.25 -12.92
N ILE A 89 4.40 -2.29 -12.15
CA ILE A 89 5.34 -3.34 -12.55
C ILE A 89 4.71 -4.20 -13.65
N SER A 90 5.41 -4.41 -14.76
CA SER A 90 4.91 -5.22 -15.88
C SER A 90 5.17 -6.71 -15.65
N ASP A 91 4.48 -7.57 -16.39
CA ASP A 91 4.69 -9.03 -16.22
C ASP A 91 6.09 -9.44 -16.70
N GLU A 92 6.62 -8.74 -17.70
CA GLU A 92 7.98 -8.96 -18.20
C GLU A 92 9.02 -8.68 -17.09
N LEU A 93 8.88 -7.55 -16.37
CA LEU A 93 9.77 -7.23 -15.24
C LEU A 93 9.62 -8.24 -14.09
N LEU A 94 8.39 -8.63 -13.76
CA LEU A 94 8.15 -9.65 -12.72
C LEU A 94 8.77 -11.00 -13.10
N GLU A 95 8.66 -11.41 -14.36
CA GLU A 95 9.27 -12.63 -14.87
C GLU A 95 10.80 -12.55 -14.83
N ASP A 96 11.39 -11.42 -15.23
CA ASP A 96 12.83 -11.17 -15.16
C ASP A 96 13.35 -11.24 -13.72
N TRP A 97 12.57 -10.76 -12.74
CA TRP A 97 12.90 -10.87 -11.32
C TRP A 97 12.58 -12.26 -10.74
N SER A 98 12.06 -13.20 -11.54
CA SER A 98 11.69 -14.57 -11.15
C SER A 98 10.48 -14.65 -10.20
N PHE A 99 9.52 -13.73 -10.33
CA PHE A 99 8.23 -13.77 -9.64
C PHE A 99 7.22 -14.69 -10.38
N ASP A 100 6.32 -15.34 -9.65
CA ASP A 100 5.30 -16.24 -10.24
C ASP A 100 4.17 -15.48 -10.94
N ILE A 101 4.39 -15.18 -12.23
CA ILE A 101 3.40 -14.50 -13.08
C ILE A 101 2.16 -15.37 -13.37
N LEU A 102 2.28 -16.70 -13.33
CA LEU A 102 1.15 -17.61 -13.60
C LEU A 102 0.20 -17.62 -12.40
N GLY A 103 0.74 -17.76 -11.20
CA GLY A 103 -0.02 -17.62 -9.95
C GLY A 103 -0.69 -16.26 -9.84
N LEU A 104 0.01 -15.19 -10.23
CA LEU A 104 -0.55 -13.83 -10.28
C LEU A 104 -1.72 -13.73 -11.27
N ALA A 105 -1.57 -14.23 -12.49
CA ALA A 105 -2.63 -14.20 -13.50
C ALA A 105 -3.88 -14.97 -13.06
N ASP A 106 -3.71 -16.14 -12.42
CA ASP A 106 -4.83 -16.93 -11.92
C ASP A 106 -5.54 -16.27 -10.72
N THR A 107 -4.78 -15.57 -9.89
CA THR A 107 -5.33 -14.73 -8.81
C THR A 107 -6.15 -13.58 -9.34
N ILE A 108 -5.65 -12.85 -10.33
CA ILE A 108 -6.40 -11.76 -10.97
C ILE A 108 -7.73 -12.30 -11.52
N LYS A 109 -7.71 -13.45 -12.20
CA LYS A 109 -8.94 -14.10 -12.70
C LYS A 109 -9.89 -14.48 -11.56
N SER A 110 -9.37 -15.03 -10.46
CA SER A 110 -10.16 -15.44 -9.28
C SER A 110 -10.86 -14.26 -8.61
N VAL A 111 -10.16 -13.14 -8.44
CA VAL A 111 -10.71 -11.89 -7.89
C VAL A 111 -11.79 -11.33 -8.82
N VAL A 112 -11.51 -11.25 -10.13
CA VAL A 112 -12.50 -10.79 -11.11
C VAL A 112 -13.76 -11.67 -11.11
N SER A 113 -13.59 -13.00 -11.00
CA SER A 113 -14.70 -13.95 -10.89
C SER A 113 -15.54 -13.71 -9.63
N SER A 114 -14.89 -13.44 -8.50
CA SER A 114 -15.56 -13.11 -7.23
C SER A 114 -16.35 -11.80 -7.34
N ILE A 115 -15.81 -10.77 -8.00
CA ILE A 115 -16.54 -9.52 -8.26
C ILE A 115 -17.74 -9.77 -9.19
N ASN A 116 -17.60 -10.64 -10.19
CA ASN A 116 -18.68 -10.96 -11.12
C ASN A 116 -19.79 -11.79 -10.46
N SER A 117 -19.47 -12.64 -9.49
CA SER A 117 -20.48 -13.43 -8.76
C SER A 117 -21.41 -12.52 -7.94
N LEU A 118 -20.91 -11.40 -7.41
CA LEU A 118 -21.74 -10.40 -6.71
C LEU A 118 -22.86 -9.82 -7.59
N ASN A 119 -22.65 -9.71 -8.92
CA ASN A 119 -23.69 -9.22 -9.84
C ASN A 119 -24.95 -10.10 -9.80
N LYS A 120 -24.80 -11.43 -9.57
CA LYS A 120 -25.91 -12.39 -9.60
C LYS A 120 -27.00 -12.07 -8.59
N TYR A 121 -26.64 -11.49 -7.45
CA TYR A 121 -27.56 -11.16 -6.37
C TYR A 121 -28.27 -9.82 -6.55
N THR A 122 -27.86 -9.03 -7.55
CA THR A 122 -28.40 -7.67 -7.77
C THR A 122 -29.58 -7.62 -8.73
N HIS A 123 -29.76 -8.64 -9.58
CA HIS A 123 -30.87 -8.69 -10.53
C HIS A 123 -32.15 -9.14 -9.85
N ILE A 124 -33.12 -8.23 -9.73
CA ILE A 124 -34.45 -8.55 -9.18
C ILE A 124 -35.14 -9.53 -10.12
N ASN A 125 -35.45 -10.72 -9.61
CA ASN A 125 -36.22 -11.75 -10.28
C ASN A 125 -37.07 -12.50 -9.23
N PRO A 126 -38.04 -13.35 -9.65
CA PRO A 126 -38.91 -14.05 -8.72
C PRO A 126 -38.18 -14.94 -7.69
N GLU A 127 -36.95 -15.39 -7.97
CA GLU A 127 -36.17 -16.25 -7.08
C GLU A 127 -35.47 -15.48 -5.94
N VAL A 128 -35.32 -14.16 -6.08
CA VAL A 128 -34.63 -13.30 -5.09
C VAL A 128 -35.51 -12.18 -4.54
N PHE A 129 -36.78 -12.13 -4.94
CA PHE A 129 -37.76 -11.15 -4.46
C PHE A 129 -38.48 -11.66 -3.21
N ASP A 130 -38.66 -10.79 -2.20
CA ASP A 130 -39.42 -11.07 -0.98
C ASP A 130 -38.99 -12.36 -0.25
N LEU A 131 -37.68 -12.57 -0.18
CA LEU A 131 -37.07 -13.73 0.46
C LEU A 131 -37.40 -13.82 1.95
N LYS A 132 -37.57 -15.06 2.44
CA LYS A 132 -37.76 -15.34 3.87
C LYS A 132 -36.53 -14.93 4.68
N ASP A 133 -36.73 -14.67 5.97
CA ASP A 133 -35.67 -14.25 6.90
C ASP A 133 -34.46 -15.20 6.88
N GLU A 134 -34.69 -16.52 6.82
CA GLU A 134 -33.62 -17.51 6.75
C GLU A 134 -32.80 -17.39 5.46
N GLU A 135 -33.46 -17.22 4.31
CA GLU A 135 -32.81 -17.09 3.00
C GLU A 135 -32.05 -15.77 2.88
N VAL A 136 -32.61 -14.67 3.41
CA VAL A 136 -31.93 -13.38 3.48
C VAL A 136 -30.65 -13.49 4.29
N LYS A 137 -30.71 -14.17 5.44
CA LYS A 137 -29.53 -14.39 6.29
C LYS A 137 -28.46 -15.20 5.55
N GLU A 138 -28.82 -16.35 4.98
CA GLU A 138 -27.87 -17.22 4.25
C GLU A 138 -27.22 -16.49 3.08
N LYS A 139 -28.01 -15.85 2.21
CA LYS A 139 -27.47 -15.16 1.04
C LYS A 139 -26.68 -13.90 1.42
N SER A 140 -27.06 -13.19 2.49
CA SER A 140 -26.30 -12.03 2.95
C SER A 140 -24.91 -12.42 3.45
N ILE A 141 -24.78 -13.57 4.14
CA ILE A 141 -23.48 -14.11 4.56
C ILE A 141 -22.63 -14.41 3.32
N LEU A 142 -23.18 -15.09 2.32
CA LEU A 142 -22.45 -15.42 1.09
C LEU A 142 -21.95 -14.17 0.34
N VAL A 143 -22.76 -13.11 0.28
CA VAL A 143 -22.37 -11.82 -0.31
C VAL A 143 -21.20 -11.19 0.45
N LEU A 144 -21.25 -11.19 1.79
CA LEU A 144 -20.18 -10.63 2.64
C LEU A 144 -18.91 -11.47 2.55
N GLU A 145 -19.01 -12.80 2.56
CA GLU A 145 -17.86 -13.70 2.40
C GLU A 145 -17.21 -13.52 1.04
N THR A 146 -18.01 -13.36 -0.02
CA THR A 146 -17.50 -13.07 -1.37
C THR A 146 -16.76 -11.73 -1.39
N PHE A 147 -17.33 -10.70 -0.75
CA PHE A 147 -16.69 -9.39 -0.62
C PHE A 147 -15.36 -9.50 0.12
N SER A 148 -15.36 -10.04 1.33
CA SER A 148 -14.16 -10.19 2.15
C SER A 148 -13.09 -11.00 1.44
N LYS A 149 -13.47 -12.12 0.81
CA LYS A 149 -12.53 -12.99 0.10
C LYS A 149 -11.77 -12.25 -0.99
N PHE A 150 -12.45 -11.50 -1.86
CA PHE A 150 -11.73 -10.83 -2.94
C PHE A 150 -10.81 -9.73 -2.40
N VAL A 151 -11.21 -9.03 -1.34
CA VAL A 151 -10.36 -8.00 -0.73
C VAL A 151 -9.12 -8.62 -0.07
N GLU A 152 -9.32 -9.70 0.69
CA GLU A 152 -8.23 -10.44 1.33
C GLU A 152 -7.25 -10.97 0.30
N THR A 153 -7.74 -11.57 -0.79
CA THR A 153 -6.88 -12.05 -1.89
C THR A 153 -6.05 -10.93 -2.52
N ILE A 154 -6.61 -9.74 -2.76
CA ILE A 154 -5.82 -8.60 -3.27
C ILE A 154 -4.73 -8.21 -2.27
N LYS A 155 -5.07 -8.12 -0.98
CA LYS A 155 -4.12 -7.74 0.08
C LYS A 155 -3.00 -8.76 0.23
N GLU A 156 -3.35 -10.05 0.32
CA GLU A 156 -2.40 -11.16 0.47
C GLU A 156 -1.38 -11.17 -0.67
N TYR A 157 -1.82 -11.07 -1.92
CA TYR A 157 -0.92 -11.06 -3.07
C TYR A 157 -0.08 -9.78 -3.17
N ARG A 158 -0.64 -8.62 -2.78
CA ARG A 158 0.16 -7.38 -2.71
C ARG A 158 1.25 -7.49 -1.65
N GLU A 159 0.96 -8.10 -0.50
CA GLU A 159 1.94 -8.33 0.56
C GLU A 159 2.97 -9.41 0.17
N GLU A 160 2.57 -10.44 -0.58
CA GLU A 160 3.51 -11.40 -1.17
C GLU A 160 4.49 -10.72 -2.13
N LEU A 161 3.98 -9.85 -3.00
CA LEU A 161 4.82 -9.07 -3.90
C LEU A 161 5.78 -8.15 -3.14
N LYS A 162 5.32 -7.48 -2.07
CA LYS A 162 6.21 -6.65 -1.24
C LYS A 162 7.33 -7.48 -0.61
N LYS A 163 7.01 -8.61 0.02
CA LYS A 163 8.02 -9.50 0.61
C LYS A 163 9.04 -10.00 -0.40
N PHE A 164 8.58 -10.27 -1.61
CA PHE A 164 9.46 -10.62 -2.72
C PHE A 164 10.41 -9.47 -3.05
N LEU A 165 9.89 -8.25 -3.20
CA LEU A 165 10.69 -7.06 -3.48
C LEU A 165 11.66 -6.68 -2.34
N ASP A 166 11.29 -6.93 -1.07
CA ASP A 166 12.16 -6.67 0.09
C ASP A 166 13.52 -7.37 -0.07
N GLY A 167 13.53 -8.61 -0.56
CA GLY A 167 14.76 -9.38 -0.82
C GLY A 167 15.67 -8.77 -1.89
N HIS A 168 15.14 -7.91 -2.77
CA HIS A 168 15.92 -7.18 -3.76
C HIS A 168 16.40 -5.82 -3.22
N ILE A 169 15.62 -5.17 -2.37
CA ILE A 169 15.84 -3.78 -1.94
C ILE A 169 16.85 -3.68 -0.78
N GLU A 170 16.88 -4.64 0.15
CA GLU A 170 17.56 -4.51 1.45
C GLU A 170 18.99 -3.96 1.37
N ASN A 171 19.86 -4.60 0.60
CA ASN A 171 21.27 -4.19 0.46
C ASN A 171 21.40 -2.81 -0.18
N HIS A 172 20.57 -2.53 -1.19
CA HIS A 172 20.59 -1.25 -1.88
C HIS A 172 20.11 -0.13 -0.93
N MET A 173 19.05 -0.36 -0.17
CA MET A 173 18.52 0.58 0.82
C MET A 173 19.58 0.94 1.86
N ILE A 174 20.26 -0.05 2.45
CA ILE A 174 21.32 0.20 3.46
C ILE A 174 22.43 1.08 2.89
N ASN A 175 22.91 0.78 1.67
CA ASN A 175 23.94 1.58 1.01
C ASN A 175 23.47 3.01 0.70
N SER A 176 22.21 3.14 0.29
CA SER A 176 21.58 4.44 0.01
C SER A 176 21.49 5.27 1.28
N VAL A 177 21.22 4.64 2.41
CA VAL A 177 21.10 5.33 3.69
C VAL A 177 22.46 5.86 4.16
N ILE A 178 23.49 5.00 4.14
CA ILE A 178 24.85 5.33 4.60
C ILE A 178 25.50 6.42 3.74
N SER A 179 25.24 6.42 2.43
CA SER A 179 25.87 7.35 1.49
C SER A 179 25.24 8.74 1.45
N ASN A 180 24.10 8.92 2.10
CA ASN A 180 23.34 10.15 2.01
C ASN A 180 23.67 11.13 3.15
N PHE A 181 23.27 12.39 2.99
CA PHE A 181 23.74 13.53 3.77
C PHE A 181 22.67 14.05 4.74
N PHE A 182 23.08 14.39 5.98
CA PHE A 182 22.17 14.74 7.09
C PHE A 182 22.21 16.24 7.42
N LYS A 183 21.52 17.06 6.63
CA LYS A 183 21.52 18.54 6.77
C LYS A 183 21.15 19.06 8.17
N ASN A 184 20.26 18.37 8.88
CA ASN A 184 19.82 18.81 10.21
C ASN A 184 20.91 18.63 11.28
N VAL A 185 21.90 17.76 11.06
CA VAL A 185 23.03 17.59 12.00
C VAL A 185 24.05 18.71 11.82
N ASP A 186 24.19 19.26 10.61
CA ASP A 186 25.10 20.37 10.32
C ASP A 186 24.83 21.62 11.17
N CYS A 187 23.60 21.81 11.64
CA CYS A 187 23.26 22.99 12.44
C CYS A 187 23.63 22.85 13.92
N LEU A 188 23.99 21.64 14.38
CA LEU A 188 24.26 21.38 15.80
C LEU A 188 25.69 21.75 16.20
N ALA A 189 26.68 21.51 15.33
CA ALA A 189 28.09 21.75 15.62
C ALA A 189 28.86 22.32 14.42
N PRO A 190 29.96 23.07 14.64
CA PRO A 190 30.80 23.59 13.55
C PRO A 190 31.34 22.49 12.62
N HIS A 191 31.59 21.31 13.19
CA HIS A 191 32.01 20.11 12.48
C HIS A 191 31.29 18.90 13.09
N HIS A 192 30.96 17.93 12.26
CA HIS A 192 30.45 16.64 12.72
C HIS A 192 31.05 15.51 11.86
N SER A 193 31.07 14.29 12.40
CA SER A 193 31.39 13.09 11.63
C SER A 193 30.36 12.01 11.91
N LEU A 194 29.84 11.42 10.86
CA LEU A 194 29.03 10.20 10.94
C LEU A 194 29.92 9.03 11.37
N GLU A 195 29.59 8.37 12.47
CA GLU A 195 30.25 7.13 12.86
C GLU A 195 29.63 5.95 12.11
N TYR A 196 28.33 5.75 12.30
CA TYR A 196 27.54 4.74 11.62
C TYR A 196 26.06 5.11 11.63
N CYS A 197 25.31 4.44 10.75
CA CYS A 197 23.86 4.51 10.69
C CYS A 197 23.31 3.12 11.00
N GLU A 198 22.32 3.06 11.89
CA GLU A 198 21.60 1.83 12.21
C GLU A 198 20.20 1.93 11.62
N VAL A 199 19.83 0.99 10.74
CA VAL A 199 18.44 0.89 10.24
C VAL A 199 17.69 -0.05 11.17
N SER A 200 16.66 0.48 11.84
CA SER A 200 15.84 -0.30 12.79
C SER A 200 14.71 -1.05 12.10
N ASP A 201 14.05 -0.41 11.11
CA ASP A 201 12.95 -0.99 10.36
C ASP A 201 12.84 -0.35 8.97
N TYR A 202 12.32 -1.12 8.01
CA TYR A 202 11.93 -0.62 6.71
C TYR A 202 10.74 -1.41 6.16
N HIS A 203 9.93 -0.76 5.34
CA HIS A 203 8.85 -1.44 4.62
C HIS A 203 8.49 -0.72 3.32
N ILE A 204 8.05 -1.50 2.33
CA ILE A 204 7.46 -0.95 1.10
C ILE A 204 6.10 -0.35 1.43
N SER A 205 6.03 0.98 1.44
CA SER A 205 4.82 1.73 1.74
C SER A 205 3.91 1.88 0.53
N GLU A 206 4.48 1.96 -0.68
CA GLU A 206 3.72 2.13 -1.91
C GLU A 206 4.38 1.44 -3.11
N ILE A 207 3.55 0.89 -3.99
CA ILE A 207 3.91 0.48 -5.35
C ILE A 207 2.92 1.20 -6.26
N ASN A 208 3.38 2.27 -6.92
CA ASN A 208 2.55 3.09 -7.80
C ASN A 208 2.85 2.80 -9.28
N ASP A 209 2.40 3.68 -10.19
CA ASP A 209 2.55 3.52 -11.64
C ASP A 209 3.99 3.55 -12.15
N LYS A 210 4.92 4.15 -11.39
CA LYS A 210 6.31 4.38 -11.83
C LYS A 210 7.38 4.04 -10.81
N LYS A 211 7.02 4.03 -9.53
CA LYS A 211 7.98 3.97 -8.42
C LYS A 211 7.53 2.97 -7.34
N ILE A 212 8.52 2.36 -6.70
CA ILE A 212 8.38 1.61 -5.45
C ILE A 212 8.92 2.51 -4.34
N VAL A 213 8.08 2.80 -3.35
CA VAL A 213 8.40 3.70 -2.22
C VAL A 213 8.63 2.87 -0.97
N VAL A 214 9.77 3.09 -0.33
CA VAL A 214 10.23 2.38 0.86
C VAL A 214 10.37 3.39 1.97
N ASN A 215 9.65 3.18 3.07
CA ASN A 215 9.85 3.96 4.28
C ASN A 215 10.96 3.30 5.09
N VAL A 216 11.88 4.10 5.62
CA VAL A 216 13.02 3.64 6.41
C VAL A 216 13.09 4.45 7.68
N THR A 217 13.28 3.76 8.80
CA THR A 217 13.49 4.36 10.12
C THR A 217 14.73 3.79 10.77
N GLY A 218 15.44 4.63 11.53
CA GLY A 218 16.66 4.20 12.19
C GLY A 218 17.25 5.26 13.10
N ASP A 219 18.48 5.02 13.53
CA ASP A 219 19.25 5.91 14.39
C ASP A 219 20.58 6.29 13.71
N LEU A 220 20.89 7.57 13.77
CA LEU A 220 22.11 8.16 13.27
C LEU A 220 23.08 8.39 14.42
N HIS A 221 24.26 7.79 14.39
CA HIS A 221 25.29 7.97 15.41
C HIS A 221 26.38 8.92 14.90
N VAL A 222 26.51 10.07 15.57
CA VAL A 222 27.40 11.16 15.13
C VAL A 222 28.31 11.60 16.26
N VAL A 223 29.50 12.06 15.89
CA VAL A 223 30.37 12.84 16.77
C VAL A 223 30.21 14.31 16.41
N LEU A 224 29.67 15.10 17.33
CA LEU A 224 29.62 16.55 17.26
C LEU A 224 30.93 17.13 17.78
N GLN A 225 31.58 17.97 16.98
CA GLN A 225 32.93 18.45 17.25
C GLN A 225 32.96 19.96 17.43
N TYR A 226 33.39 20.39 18.61
CA TYR A 226 33.46 21.79 19.02
C TYR A 226 34.91 22.23 19.29
N GLY A 227 35.13 23.54 19.15
CA GLY A 227 36.45 24.17 19.28
C GLY A 227 37.02 24.60 17.93
N SER A 228 37.81 25.67 17.93
CA SER A 228 38.47 26.15 16.72
C SER A 228 39.55 25.18 16.25
N SER A 229 40.02 25.33 15.01
CA SER A 229 41.14 24.50 14.52
C SER A 229 42.42 24.65 15.35
N SER A 230 42.60 25.72 16.14
CA SER A 230 43.74 25.84 17.07
C SER A 230 43.50 25.03 18.34
N ASP A 231 42.33 25.20 18.96
CA ASP A 231 41.96 24.50 20.21
C ASP A 231 42.08 22.98 20.02
N ARG A 232 41.62 22.47 18.86
CA ARG A 232 41.71 21.04 18.55
C ARG A 232 43.14 20.55 18.33
N ARG A 233 44.05 21.38 17.80
CA ARG A 233 45.48 21.03 17.68
C ARG A 233 46.18 20.99 19.02
N GLU A 234 45.74 21.81 19.96
CA GLU A 234 46.28 21.93 21.31
C GLU A 234 45.67 20.91 22.28
N GLY A 235 44.60 20.22 21.86
CA GLY A 235 43.92 19.18 22.64
C GLY A 235 42.76 19.70 23.49
N ASP A 236 42.39 20.97 23.32
CA ASP A 236 41.32 21.67 24.06
C ASP A 236 39.95 21.62 23.36
N GLY A 237 39.84 20.83 22.28
CA GLY A 237 38.57 20.56 21.61
C GLY A 237 37.61 19.69 22.43
N LEU A 238 36.32 19.73 22.09
CA LEU A 238 35.30 18.88 22.70
C LEU A 238 34.60 18.06 21.62
N ASP A 239 34.63 16.73 21.80
CA ASP A 239 33.91 15.78 20.96
C ASP A 239 32.77 15.16 21.79
N LEU A 240 31.55 15.21 21.28
CA LEU A 240 30.35 14.67 21.91
C LEU A 240 29.74 13.60 21.00
N ASN A 241 29.52 12.40 21.55
CA ASN A 241 28.86 11.32 20.84
C ASN A 241 27.35 11.43 21.08
N GLU A 242 26.59 11.61 20.01
CA GLU A 242 25.14 11.76 20.06
C GLU A 242 24.48 10.80 19.08
N ASN A 243 23.22 10.46 19.36
CA ASN A 243 22.39 9.68 18.45
C ASN A 243 21.04 10.35 18.22
N PHE A 244 20.62 10.37 16.95
CA PHE A 244 19.37 11.00 16.55
C PHE A 244 18.53 10.03 15.71
N PRO A 245 17.27 9.79 16.07
CA PRO A 245 16.39 8.98 15.23
C PRO A 245 16.10 9.73 13.93
N PHE A 246 15.94 8.98 12.85
CA PHE A 246 15.56 9.51 11.55
C PHE A 246 14.41 8.72 10.93
N GLU A 247 13.63 9.41 10.11
CA GLU A 247 12.72 8.81 9.14
C GLU A 247 13.06 9.35 7.73
N THR A 248 13.03 8.46 6.73
CA THR A 248 13.16 8.87 5.32
C THR A 248 12.35 7.96 4.40
N LYS A 249 12.21 8.38 3.15
CA LYS A 249 11.62 7.58 2.07
C LYS A 249 12.57 7.47 0.91
N ILE A 250 12.77 6.23 0.45
CA ILE A 250 13.50 5.94 -0.77
C ILE A 250 12.50 5.60 -1.88
N ARG A 251 12.68 6.19 -3.06
CA ARG A 251 11.86 5.93 -4.23
C ARG A 251 12.70 5.33 -5.34
N TYR A 252 12.41 4.09 -5.66
CA TYR A 252 13.03 3.35 -6.75
C TYR A 252 12.16 3.45 -8.01
N GLU A 253 12.77 3.73 -9.16
CA GLU A 253 12.08 3.65 -10.44
C GLU A 253 11.81 2.20 -10.85
N ILE A 254 10.61 1.93 -11.35
CA ILE A 254 10.24 0.63 -11.92
C ILE A 254 10.91 0.51 -13.29
N SER A 255 11.95 -0.32 -13.37
CA SER A 255 12.78 -0.51 -14.56
C SER A 255 13.48 -1.88 -14.53
N GLU A 256 14.11 -2.26 -15.64
CA GLU A 256 14.86 -3.52 -15.77
C GLU A 256 16.04 -3.59 -14.78
N ASP A 257 16.65 -2.45 -14.44
CA ASP A 257 17.79 -2.34 -13.53
C ASP A 257 17.38 -2.26 -12.04
N PHE A 258 16.17 -2.70 -11.68
CA PHE A 258 15.68 -2.58 -10.29
C PHE A 258 16.41 -3.55 -9.32
N PRO A 259 16.80 -3.08 -8.11
CA PRO A 259 16.80 -1.69 -7.68
C PRO A 259 17.94 -0.90 -8.34
N SER A 260 17.60 0.26 -8.90
CA SER A 260 18.55 1.10 -9.63
C SER A 260 19.25 2.10 -8.71
N ASP A 261 20.53 2.37 -8.98
CA ASP A 261 21.30 3.44 -8.34
C ASP A 261 20.68 4.83 -8.61
N ASN A 262 19.88 4.99 -9.66
CA ASN A 262 19.11 6.21 -9.92
C ASN A 262 17.81 6.23 -9.10
N HIS A 263 17.95 6.29 -7.79
CA HIS A 263 16.85 6.37 -6.82
C HIS A 263 16.82 7.75 -6.17
N GLU A 264 15.64 8.16 -5.71
CA GLU A 264 15.46 9.40 -4.97
C GLU A 264 15.33 9.08 -3.48
N VAL A 265 16.11 9.75 -2.63
CA VAL A 265 15.96 9.68 -1.18
C VAL A 265 15.44 11.02 -0.69
N ASP A 266 14.36 11.01 0.08
CA ASP A 266 13.89 12.22 0.76
C ASP A 266 14.96 12.73 1.74
N ASP A 267 14.96 14.05 1.96
CA ASP A 267 15.76 14.61 3.06
C ASP A 267 15.36 13.91 4.36
N TYR A 268 16.34 13.50 5.16
CA TYR A 268 16.10 12.84 6.44
C TYR A 268 15.41 13.80 7.40
N ASP A 269 14.30 13.35 7.96
CA ASP A 269 13.70 14.00 9.11
C ASP A 269 14.42 13.51 10.38
N VAL A 270 15.60 14.07 10.63
CA VAL A 270 16.39 13.79 11.84
C VAL A 270 15.82 14.59 12.99
N ASP A 271 15.30 13.90 14.00
CA ASP A 271 14.74 14.53 15.20
C ASP A 271 15.87 14.86 16.19
N THR A 272 16.23 16.14 16.24
CA THR A 272 17.24 16.70 17.15
C THR A 272 16.63 17.34 18.40
N SER A 273 15.32 17.19 18.65
CA SER A 273 14.62 17.84 19.75
C SER A 273 15.27 17.59 21.11
N LYS A 274 15.73 16.35 21.37
CA LYS A 274 16.45 15.95 22.59
C LYS A 274 17.70 16.78 22.90
N TRP A 275 18.32 17.39 21.89
CA TRP A 275 19.51 18.23 22.08
C TRP A 275 19.19 19.55 22.80
N TYR A 276 17.95 20.03 22.71
CA TYR A 276 17.53 21.33 23.23
C TYR A 276 16.78 21.24 24.58
N GLU A 277 16.60 20.03 25.11
CA GLU A 277 15.97 19.75 26.42
C GLU A 277 16.97 19.84 27.58
#